data_AF-A0A855KMB8-F1
#
_entry.id   AF-A0A855KMB8-F1
#
_cell.length_a   1.000
_cell.length_b   1.000
_cell.length_c   1.000
_cell.angle_alpha   90.00
_cell.angle_beta   90.00
_cell.angle_gamma   90.00
#
_symmetry.space_group_name_H-M   'P 1'
#
loop_
_entity.id
_entity.type
_entity.pdbx_description
1 polymer ?
#
loop_
_entity_poly.entity_id
_entity_poly.type
_entity_poly.pdbx_seq_one_letter_code
_entity_poly.pdbx_strand_id
1 'polypeptide(L)'
;MTKSVTSMLSRLDFQSNAVIALLDSDVVVEPSQHPDLIQANSDIEAAAIWVNTTATNPKSRRVMRKEVERFIFWSQYTRGKQLSQINVMDVNDYATFLADPQPRELWVSETKYPRKHEQWRPFAGPLSLSSQRYALMQIGSMYAWMVKGGRLKGNPVGLVRKPHAPEDNTIKRLLPEEGIALAFEAISLTKSPRKRARDHFMFSLYYLTGVRTFEATTSNMSSLKCSANGTWWLTVLGKRNKVREVPISEELYQDLRLYRETFGLPPDIPAKDPTPLLLAANSKLKRAHTSTVLKAIIEIMTRAAGLAIQREQFELADRLSEATTHWLRHSCFSHLAKATGDLVMIKSLAGHSKIETTSRYLHTENDNLHARVVQTLSTPRLK
;
A
#
# COMPACT_ATOMS: atom_id res chain seq x y z
N MET A 1 -31.07 -46.35 -41.15
CA MET A 1 -29.65 -45.97 -41.35
C MET A 1 -29.17 -45.16 -40.16
N THR A 2 -28.58 -45.81 -39.17
CA THR A 2 -27.90 -45.13 -38.05
C THR A 2 -26.61 -45.88 -37.80
N LYS A 3 -25.51 -45.26 -38.26
CA LYS A 3 -24.16 -45.81 -38.24
C LYS A 3 -23.63 -45.82 -36.81
N SER A 4 -22.95 -46.94 -36.52
CA SER A 4 -21.91 -47.12 -35.51
C SER A 4 -20.99 -45.91 -35.36
N VAL A 5 -20.73 -45.52 -34.10
CA VAL A 5 -19.51 -44.82 -33.70
C VAL A 5 -19.05 -45.41 -32.37
N THR A 6 -18.42 -46.59 -32.43
CA THR A 6 -17.64 -47.15 -31.32
C THR A 6 -16.20 -47.31 -31.80
N SER A 7 -15.33 -46.36 -31.46
CA SER A 7 -13.88 -46.33 -31.74
C SER A 7 -13.36 -44.95 -31.33
N MET A 8 -12.31 -44.71 -30.54
CA MET A 8 -11.24 -45.50 -29.95
C MET A 8 -10.75 -44.71 -28.74
N LEU A 9 -10.76 -45.29 -27.54
CA LEU A 9 -9.77 -44.92 -26.51
C LEU A 9 -8.76 -46.07 -26.53
N SER A 10 -7.63 -45.86 -27.22
CA SER A 10 -6.51 -46.78 -27.09
C SER A 10 -6.12 -46.85 -25.62
N ARG A 11 -6.08 -48.06 -25.05
CA ARG A 11 -5.48 -48.28 -23.74
C ARG A 11 -4.04 -47.76 -23.81
N LEU A 12 -3.69 -46.81 -22.94
CA LEU A 12 -2.30 -46.41 -22.74
C LEU A 12 -1.54 -47.66 -22.31
N ASP A 13 -0.55 -48.06 -23.10
CA ASP A 13 0.29 -49.21 -22.79
C ASP A 13 1.35 -48.80 -21.74
N PHE A 14 0.95 -48.88 -20.47
CA PHE A 14 1.82 -48.66 -19.32
C PHE A 14 2.91 -49.74 -19.17
N GLN A 15 2.91 -50.80 -20.00
CA GLN A 15 3.92 -51.87 -19.99
C GLN A 15 4.99 -51.70 -21.07
N SER A 16 4.97 -50.61 -21.84
CA SER A 16 6.08 -50.23 -22.71
C SER A 16 7.31 -49.87 -21.86
N ASN A 17 8.10 -50.91 -21.57
CA ASN A 17 9.19 -50.96 -20.58
C ASN A 17 10.36 -50.00 -20.81
N ALA A 18 10.33 -49.10 -21.80
CA ALA A 18 11.40 -48.14 -22.02
C ALA A 18 11.58 -47.18 -20.83
N VAL A 19 10.49 -46.79 -20.16
CA VAL A 19 10.53 -45.89 -19.00
C VAL A 19 10.93 -46.64 -17.72
N ILE A 20 10.57 -47.92 -17.58
CA ILE A 20 10.90 -48.75 -16.40
C ILE A 20 12.34 -49.27 -16.47
N ALA A 21 12.82 -49.66 -17.65
CA ALA A 21 14.20 -50.13 -17.83
C ALA A 21 15.27 -49.07 -17.45
N LEU A 22 14.92 -47.78 -17.55
CA LEU A 22 15.73 -46.65 -17.08
C LEU A 22 15.73 -46.49 -15.54
N LEU A 23 14.70 -46.99 -14.85
CA LEU A 23 14.64 -47.02 -13.39
C LEU A 23 15.44 -48.20 -12.79
N ASP A 24 15.58 -49.29 -13.56
CA ASP A 24 16.36 -50.48 -13.16
C ASP A 24 17.84 -50.37 -13.49
N SER A 25 18.24 -49.36 -14.26
CA SER A 25 19.64 -49.11 -14.59
C SER A 25 20.32 -48.30 -13.47
N ASP A 26 21.44 -48.81 -12.95
CA ASP A 26 22.39 -48.08 -12.09
C ASP A 26 23.11 -46.97 -12.88
N VAL A 27 22.35 -46.10 -13.55
CA VAL A 27 22.89 -44.89 -14.15
C VAL A 27 23.23 -43.98 -12.98
N VAL A 28 24.52 -43.93 -12.67
CA VAL A 28 25.10 -42.84 -11.88
C VAL A 28 24.87 -41.57 -12.69
N VAL A 29 23.75 -40.89 -12.43
CA VAL A 29 23.51 -39.54 -12.89
C VAL A 29 24.60 -38.70 -12.22
N GLU A 30 25.61 -38.30 -12.98
CA GLU A 30 26.54 -37.27 -12.51
C GLU A 30 25.72 -36.10 -11.97
N PRO A 31 26.11 -35.44 -10.87
CA PRO A 31 25.38 -34.32 -10.31
C PRO A 31 25.52 -33.09 -11.20
N SER A 32 24.98 -33.13 -12.42
CA SER A 32 24.78 -31.97 -13.25
C SER A 32 23.64 -31.18 -12.61
N GLN A 33 24.02 -30.05 -12.02
CA GLN A 33 23.27 -28.79 -11.95
C GLN A 33 21.74 -28.96 -11.86
N HIS A 34 21.18 -28.69 -10.68
CA HIS A 34 19.74 -28.65 -10.41
C HIS A 34 18.92 -28.30 -11.67
N PRO A 35 17.97 -29.16 -12.10
CA PRO A 35 17.22 -28.91 -13.33
C PRO A 35 16.56 -27.54 -13.26
N ASP A 36 16.60 -26.76 -14.36
CA ASP A 36 15.89 -25.47 -14.42
C ASP A 36 14.39 -25.73 -14.33
N LEU A 37 13.85 -25.59 -13.12
CA LEU A 37 12.43 -25.80 -12.80
C LEU A 37 11.54 -24.68 -13.34
N ILE A 38 12.12 -23.58 -13.81
CA ILE A 38 11.38 -22.44 -14.35
C ILE A 38 11.04 -22.68 -15.82
N GLN A 39 11.89 -23.45 -16.53
CA GLN A 39 11.71 -23.81 -17.94
C GLN A 39 11.45 -22.61 -18.87
N ALA A 40 12.02 -21.44 -18.57
CA ALA A 40 11.91 -20.26 -19.40
C ALA A 40 12.95 -20.26 -20.53
N ASN A 41 12.60 -19.70 -21.69
CA ASN A 41 13.51 -19.57 -22.83
C ASN A 41 14.52 -18.44 -22.66
N SER A 42 14.25 -17.47 -21.77
CA SER A 42 15.16 -16.35 -21.47
C SER A 42 15.06 -15.86 -20.03
N ASP A 43 16.09 -15.13 -19.57
CA ASP A 43 16.09 -14.51 -18.24
C ASP A 43 14.96 -13.49 -18.07
N ILE A 44 14.56 -12.82 -19.16
CA ILE A 44 13.45 -11.86 -19.18
C ILE A 44 12.12 -12.60 -19.03
N GLU A 45 11.96 -13.75 -19.70
CA GLU A 45 10.78 -14.58 -19.56
C GLU A 45 10.66 -15.13 -18.13
N ALA A 46 11.77 -15.61 -17.54
CA ALA A 46 11.80 -16.01 -16.14
C ALA A 46 11.41 -14.86 -15.19
N ALA A 47 11.88 -13.63 -15.47
CA ALA A 47 11.50 -12.45 -14.70
C ALA A 47 10.00 -12.12 -14.83
N ALA A 48 9.42 -12.29 -16.02
CA ALA A 48 7.99 -12.12 -16.24
C ALA A 48 7.15 -13.17 -15.51
N ILE A 49 7.58 -14.44 -15.52
CA ILE A 49 6.96 -15.53 -14.75
C ILE A 49 6.99 -15.18 -13.25
N TRP A 50 8.13 -14.73 -12.73
CA TRP A 50 8.26 -14.33 -11.34
C TRP A 50 7.28 -13.21 -10.95
N VAL A 51 7.17 -12.16 -11.77
CA VAL A 51 6.23 -11.04 -11.54
C VAL A 51 4.79 -11.55 -11.49
N ASN A 52 4.42 -12.47 -12.37
CA ASN A 52 3.05 -12.99 -12.48
C ASN A 52 2.69 -13.95 -11.34
N THR A 53 3.63 -14.79 -10.90
CA THR A 53 3.43 -15.81 -9.87
C THR A 53 3.56 -15.26 -8.45
N THR A 54 4.45 -14.29 -8.22
CA THR A 54 4.71 -13.75 -6.88
C THR A 54 3.70 -12.68 -6.46
N ALA A 55 3.15 -11.94 -7.41
CA ALA A 55 2.26 -10.83 -7.10
C ALA A 55 0.82 -11.30 -6.82
N THR A 56 0.39 -11.19 -5.56
CA THR A 56 -0.96 -11.56 -5.09
C THR A 56 -2.08 -10.62 -5.56
N ASN A 57 -1.75 -9.41 -6.01
CA ASN A 57 -2.74 -8.43 -6.46
C ASN A 57 -2.20 -7.55 -7.60
N PRO A 58 -3.09 -6.91 -8.40
CA PRO A 58 -2.68 -6.12 -9.57
C PRO A 58 -1.77 -4.92 -9.23
N LYS A 59 -1.95 -4.29 -8.06
CA LYS A 59 -1.14 -3.14 -7.65
C LYS A 59 0.30 -3.57 -7.35
N SER A 60 0.47 -4.63 -6.57
CA SER A 60 1.78 -5.23 -6.30
C SER A 60 2.46 -5.66 -7.60
N ARG A 61 1.73 -6.33 -8.51
CA ARG A 61 2.26 -6.74 -9.81
C ARG A 61 2.80 -5.57 -10.62
N ARG A 62 2.04 -4.47 -10.70
CA ARG A 62 2.44 -3.24 -11.41
C ARG A 62 3.71 -2.63 -10.83
N VAL A 63 3.86 -2.61 -9.50
CA VAL A 63 5.03 -2.05 -8.83
C VAL A 63 6.26 -2.95 -9.03
N MET A 64 6.10 -4.27 -8.83
CA MET A 64 7.18 -5.25 -9.02
C MET A 64 7.68 -5.25 -10.47
N ARG A 65 6.75 -5.28 -11.44
CA ARG A 65 7.06 -5.17 -12.87
C ARG A 65 7.90 -3.92 -13.15
N LYS A 66 7.51 -2.77 -12.60
CA LYS A 66 8.20 -1.49 -12.83
C LYS A 66 9.66 -1.55 -12.36
N GLU A 67 9.94 -2.13 -11.18
CA GLU A 67 11.34 -2.22 -10.71
C GLU A 67 12.17 -3.23 -11.51
N VAL A 68 11.58 -4.37 -11.88
CA VAL A 68 12.24 -5.38 -12.73
C VAL A 68 12.52 -4.82 -14.12
N GLU A 69 11.55 -4.15 -14.74
CA GLU A 69 11.65 -3.50 -16.05
C GLU A 69 12.79 -2.47 -16.08
N ARG A 70 12.88 -1.62 -15.05
CA ARG A 70 13.99 -0.65 -14.91
C ARG A 70 15.35 -1.34 -14.83
N PHE A 71 15.45 -2.42 -14.08
CA PHE A 71 16.72 -3.13 -13.90
C PHE A 71 17.16 -3.82 -15.18
N ILE A 72 16.24 -4.49 -15.88
CA ILE A 72 16.51 -5.15 -17.17
C ILE A 72 16.94 -4.13 -18.22
N PHE A 73 16.23 -3.00 -18.32
CA PHE A 73 16.62 -1.95 -19.27
C PHE A 73 18.01 -1.42 -18.94
N TRP A 74 18.30 -1.12 -17.67
CA TRP A 74 19.62 -0.64 -17.29
C TRP A 74 20.71 -1.68 -17.59
N SER A 75 20.48 -2.96 -17.24
CA SER A 75 21.47 -4.01 -17.48
C SER A 75 21.79 -4.17 -18.97
N GLN A 76 20.76 -4.11 -19.83
CA GLN A 76 20.92 -4.27 -21.27
C GLN A 76 21.50 -3.02 -21.93
N TYR A 77 20.92 -1.85 -21.70
CA TYR A 77 21.30 -0.63 -22.41
C TYR A 77 22.55 0.04 -21.86
N THR A 78 22.82 -0.08 -20.55
CA THR A 78 23.98 0.56 -19.92
C THR A 78 25.16 -0.40 -19.79
N ARG A 79 24.92 -1.69 -19.55
CA ARG A 79 26.01 -2.67 -19.34
C ARG A 79 26.15 -3.69 -20.46
N GLY A 80 25.17 -3.83 -21.36
CA GLY A 80 25.17 -4.89 -22.37
C GLY A 80 25.07 -6.30 -21.79
N LYS A 81 24.53 -6.45 -20.57
CA LYS A 81 24.51 -7.71 -19.81
C LYS A 81 23.10 -8.26 -19.62
N GLN A 82 23.00 -9.60 -19.72
CA GLN A 82 21.83 -10.36 -19.30
C GLN A 82 21.83 -10.55 -17.78
N LEU A 83 20.69 -10.93 -17.19
CA LEU A 83 20.54 -11.06 -15.74
C LEU A 83 21.51 -12.11 -15.16
N SER A 84 21.76 -13.20 -15.88
CA SER A 84 22.74 -14.24 -15.56
C SER A 84 24.20 -13.76 -15.52
N GLN A 85 24.52 -12.63 -16.16
CA GLN A 85 25.88 -12.09 -16.25
C GLN A 85 26.16 -10.96 -15.25
N ILE A 86 25.13 -10.52 -14.51
CA ILE A 86 25.26 -9.45 -13.53
C ILE A 86 26.08 -9.91 -12.33
N ASN A 87 27.08 -9.11 -11.98
CA ASN A 87 27.92 -9.32 -10.80
C ASN A 87 27.64 -8.26 -9.72
N VAL A 88 28.35 -8.37 -8.58
CA VAL A 88 28.17 -7.47 -7.43
C VAL A 88 28.50 -6.01 -7.78
N MET A 89 29.51 -5.77 -8.62
CA MET A 89 29.89 -4.42 -9.04
C MET A 89 28.81 -3.80 -9.93
N ASP A 90 28.21 -4.56 -10.84
CA ASP A 90 27.08 -4.07 -11.64
C ASP A 90 25.89 -3.68 -10.74
N VAL A 91 25.62 -4.44 -9.67
CA VAL A 91 24.55 -4.08 -8.74
C VAL A 91 24.87 -2.80 -7.94
N ASN A 92 26.14 -2.59 -7.56
CA ASN A 92 26.57 -1.33 -6.94
C ASN A 92 26.42 -0.15 -7.91
N ASP A 93 26.82 -0.32 -9.17
CA ASP A 93 26.65 0.70 -10.22
C ASP A 93 25.16 1.03 -10.42
N TYR A 94 24.30 0.01 -10.41
CA TYR A 94 22.86 0.23 -10.48
C TYR A 94 22.32 0.98 -9.26
N ALA A 95 22.80 0.68 -8.06
CA ALA A 95 22.39 1.38 -6.85
C ALA A 95 22.73 2.88 -6.92
N THR A 96 23.92 3.23 -7.42
CA THR A 96 24.33 4.62 -7.69
C THR A 96 23.45 5.25 -8.78
N PHE A 97 23.20 4.53 -9.87
CA PHE A 97 22.34 4.97 -10.96
C PHE A 97 20.90 5.26 -10.50
N LEU A 98 20.36 4.51 -9.53
CA LEU A 98 19.02 4.82 -8.99
C LEU A 98 18.97 6.16 -8.24
N ALA A 99 20.09 6.59 -7.66
CA ALA A 99 20.20 7.89 -7.00
C ALA A 99 20.31 9.04 -8.01
N ASP A 100 20.91 8.81 -9.17
CA ASP A 100 20.96 9.78 -10.26
C ASP A 100 20.96 9.07 -11.64
N PRO A 101 19.78 8.87 -12.27
CA PRO A 101 19.70 8.14 -13.54
C PRO A 101 20.27 8.94 -14.72
N GLN A 102 21.48 8.57 -15.17
CA GLN A 102 22.20 9.23 -16.27
C GLN A 102 22.40 8.33 -17.51
N PRO A 103 22.39 8.89 -18.74
CA PRO A 103 22.07 10.27 -19.08
C PRO A 103 20.58 10.60 -18.87
N ARG A 104 20.28 11.76 -18.28
CA ARG A 104 18.93 12.14 -17.87
C ARG A 104 17.89 12.01 -18.99
N GLU A 105 18.19 12.50 -20.18
CA GLU A 105 17.34 12.48 -21.39
C GLU A 105 16.95 11.07 -21.87
N LEU A 106 17.72 10.04 -21.51
CA LEU A 106 17.43 8.65 -21.86
C LEU A 106 16.68 7.88 -20.77
N TRP A 107 16.65 8.38 -19.54
CA TRP A 107 16.12 7.64 -18.39
C TRP A 107 15.01 8.35 -17.64
N VAL A 108 14.93 9.67 -17.74
CA VAL A 108 14.05 10.54 -16.97
C VAL A 108 13.10 11.29 -17.88
N SER A 109 11.81 11.26 -17.53
CA SER A 109 10.79 12.11 -18.13
C SER A 109 10.11 12.92 -17.04
N GLU A 110 10.05 14.24 -17.23
CA GLU A 110 9.43 15.17 -16.27
C GLU A 110 7.90 15.07 -16.31
N THR A 111 7.36 14.64 -17.45
CA THR A 111 5.94 14.45 -17.67
C THR A 111 5.59 12.96 -17.70
N LYS A 112 4.39 12.63 -17.21
CA LYS A 112 3.93 11.25 -17.16
C LYS A 112 3.35 10.81 -18.51
N TYR A 113 4.17 10.12 -19.30
CA TYR A 113 3.71 9.50 -20.55
C TYR A 113 3.23 8.04 -20.37
N PRO A 114 2.31 7.56 -21.22
CA PRO A 114 2.01 6.12 -21.34
C PRO A 114 3.24 5.34 -21.85
N ARG A 115 3.38 4.07 -21.45
CA ARG A 115 4.55 3.22 -21.81
C ARG A 115 4.83 3.08 -23.32
N LYS A 116 3.79 3.18 -24.15
CA LYS A 116 3.90 3.05 -25.61
C LYS A 116 4.25 4.36 -26.30
N HIS A 117 4.36 5.45 -25.55
CA HIS A 117 4.67 6.77 -26.08
C HIS A 117 6.19 6.92 -26.27
N GLU A 118 6.62 7.59 -27.33
CA GLU A 118 8.04 7.76 -27.68
C GLU A 118 8.85 8.52 -26.62
N GLN A 119 8.22 9.52 -25.98
CA GLN A 119 8.80 10.31 -24.89
C GLN A 119 8.76 9.61 -23.53
N TRP A 120 8.24 8.38 -23.48
CA TRP A 120 8.21 7.63 -22.23
C TRP A 120 9.61 7.28 -21.77
N ARG A 121 9.85 7.42 -20.46
CA ARG A 121 11.08 7.02 -19.79
C ARG A 121 10.79 6.27 -18.49
N PRO A 122 11.68 5.36 -18.04
CA PRO A 122 11.41 4.52 -16.87
C PRO A 122 11.41 5.28 -15.53
N PHE A 123 12.04 6.46 -15.46
CA PHE A 123 12.13 7.28 -14.27
C PHE A 123 11.45 8.64 -14.46
N ALA A 124 11.00 9.22 -13.35
CA ALA A 124 10.51 10.61 -13.29
C ALA A 124 11.54 11.55 -12.62
N GLY A 125 12.71 11.01 -12.27
CA GLY A 125 13.77 11.68 -11.54
C GLY A 125 14.51 10.72 -10.60
N PRO A 126 15.51 11.23 -9.85
CA PRO A 126 16.19 10.55 -8.75
C PRO A 126 15.23 9.83 -7.79
N LEU A 127 15.59 8.61 -7.37
CA LEU A 127 14.81 7.88 -6.38
C LEU A 127 15.24 8.26 -4.96
N SER A 128 14.28 8.39 -4.05
CA SER A 128 14.56 8.51 -2.62
C SER A 128 15.22 7.24 -2.07
N LEU A 129 16.00 7.33 -0.98
CA LEU A 129 16.70 6.19 -0.36
C LEU A 129 15.76 5.00 -0.09
N SER A 130 14.56 5.26 0.41
CA SER A 130 13.53 4.23 0.64
C SER A 130 13.07 3.55 -0.65
N SER A 131 12.96 4.32 -1.74
CA SER A 131 12.58 3.79 -3.06
C SER A 131 13.72 2.99 -3.70
N GLN A 132 14.97 3.45 -3.55
CA GLN A 132 16.16 2.70 -3.98
C GLN A 132 16.25 1.36 -3.23
N ARG A 133 16.12 1.38 -1.90
CA ARG A 133 16.09 0.17 -1.07
C ARG A 133 14.97 -0.77 -1.52
N TYR A 134 13.77 -0.25 -1.78
CA TYR A 134 12.65 -1.05 -2.26
C TYR A 134 12.95 -1.71 -3.62
N ALA A 135 13.49 -0.95 -4.59
CA ALA A 135 13.86 -1.49 -5.89
C ALA A 135 14.85 -2.66 -5.76
N LEU A 136 15.94 -2.47 -5.00
CA LEU A 136 16.93 -3.52 -4.75
C LEU A 136 16.35 -4.73 -4.00
N MET A 137 15.40 -4.53 -3.09
CA MET A 137 14.69 -5.64 -2.43
C MET A 137 13.85 -6.47 -3.41
N GLN A 138 13.15 -5.81 -4.34
CA GLN A 138 12.37 -6.52 -5.35
C GLN A 138 13.25 -7.29 -6.32
N ILE A 139 14.33 -6.68 -6.80
CA ILE A 139 15.28 -7.32 -7.71
C ILE A 139 15.97 -8.50 -7.01
N GLY A 140 16.43 -8.31 -5.78
CA GLY A 140 17.02 -9.40 -4.99
C GLY A 140 16.06 -10.56 -4.71
N SER A 141 14.76 -10.28 -4.52
CA SER A 141 13.74 -11.32 -4.38
C SER A 141 13.53 -12.10 -5.68
N MET A 142 13.60 -11.44 -6.84
CA MET A 142 13.54 -12.09 -8.15
C MET A 142 14.74 -13.01 -8.37
N TYR A 143 15.97 -12.53 -8.11
CA TYR A 143 17.17 -13.36 -8.22
C TYR A 143 17.12 -14.56 -7.26
N ALA A 144 16.70 -14.36 -6.01
CA ALA A 144 16.55 -15.46 -5.06
C ALA A 144 15.57 -16.54 -5.56
N TRP A 145 14.47 -16.13 -6.20
CA TRP A 145 13.52 -17.07 -6.80
C TRP A 145 14.12 -17.80 -8.00
N MET A 146 14.84 -17.10 -8.89
CA MET A 146 15.52 -17.72 -10.02
C MET A 146 16.61 -18.70 -9.62
N VAL A 147 17.36 -18.40 -8.54
CA VAL A 147 18.35 -19.31 -7.96
C VAL A 147 17.66 -20.55 -7.38
N LYS A 148 16.57 -20.36 -6.62
CA LYS A 148 15.79 -21.47 -6.08
C LYS A 148 15.22 -22.37 -7.18
N GLY A 149 14.85 -21.79 -8.32
CA GLY A 149 14.38 -22.52 -9.49
C GLY A 149 15.47 -23.18 -10.34
N GLY A 150 16.75 -23.05 -9.98
CA GLY A 150 17.87 -23.65 -10.71
C GLY A 150 18.38 -22.84 -11.91
N ARG A 151 17.69 -21.75 -12.30
CA ARG A 151 18.07 -20.96 -13.49
C ARG A 151 19.34 -20.13 -13.31
N LEU A 152 19.53 -19.55 -12.12
CA LEU A 152 20.70 -18.73 -11.81
C LEU A 152 21.56 -19.40 -10.75
N LYS A 153 22.88 -19.23 -10.85
CA LYS A 153 23.84 -19.80 -9.88
C LYS A 153 23.95 -19.00 -8.59
N GLY A 154 23.55 -17.73 -8.59
CA GLY A 154 23.69 -16.87 -7.42
C GLY A 154 22.87 -15.58 -7.49
N ASN A 155 22.80 -14.89 -6.35
CA ASN A 155 22.08 -13.63 -6.19
C ASN A 155 23.06 -12.48 -5.84
N PRO A 156 23.58 -11.74 -6.83
CA PRO A 156 24.53 -10.64 -6.60
C PRO A 156 23.90 -9.51 -5.76
N VAL A 157 22.58 -9.33 -5.81
CA VAL A 157 21.86 -8.29 -5.04
C VAL A 157 21.78 -8.62 -3.56
N GLY A 158 21.92 -9.90 -3.19
CA GLY A 158 22.05 -10.34 -1.82
C GLY A 158 23.33 -9.83 -1.15
N LEU A 159 24.38 -9.60 -1.93
CA LEU A 159 25.72 -9.21 -1.47
C LEU A 159 25.92 -7.69 -1.39
N VAL A 160 25.02 -6.90 -1.95
CA VAL A 160 25.09 -5.43 -1.93
C VAL A 160 24.37 -4.85 -0.72
N ARG A 161 25.06 -3.93 -0.04
CA ARG A 161 24.49 -3.10 1.03
C ARG A 161 23.43 -2.19 0.44
N LYS A 162 22.21 -2.31 0.94
CA LYS A 162 21.08 -1.50 0.47
C LYS A 162 21.12 -0.13 1.16
N PRO A 163 20.71 0.96 0.47
CA PRO A 163 20.65 2.28 1.07
C PRO A 163 19.85 2.27 2.37
N HIS A 164 20.42 2.86 3.42
CA HIS A 164 19.73 3.05 4.68
C HIS A 164 19.14 4.46 4.67
N ALA A 165 17.83 4.57 4.47
CA ALA A 165 17.14 5.81 4.78
C ALA A 165 17.19 5.99 6.31
N PRO A 166 17.62 7.15 6.83
CA PRO A 166 17.37 7.48 8.23
C PRO A 166 15.89 7.25 8.51
N GLU A 167 15.58 6.47 9.54
CA GLU A 167 14.20 6.35 9.99
C GLU A 167 13.83 7.68 10.64
N ASP A 168 13.33 8.61 9.82
CA ASP A 168 12.64 9.78 10.34
C ASP A 168 11.33 9.28 10.98
N ASN A 169 11.45 8.94 12.25
CA ASN A 169 10.35 8.40 13.02
C ASN A 169 9.30 9.47 13.32
N THR A 170 9.65 10.76 13.20
CA THR A 170 8.72 11.87 13.43
C THR A 170 7.49 11.71 12.52
N ILE A 171 6.30 11.69 13.13
CA ILE A 171 5.05 11.75 12.36
C ILE A 171 4.90 13.18 11.87
N LYS A 172 5.51 13.50 10.73
CA LYS A 172 5.27 14.76 10.00
C LYS A 172 3.85 14.86 9.46
N ARG A 173 3.14 13.73 9.40
CA ARG A 173 1.80 13.58 8.81
C ARG A 173 0.71 13.60 9.87
N LEU A 174 0.70 14.62 10.71
CA LEU A 174 -0.26 14.81 11.79
C LEU A 174 -1.01 16.12 11.58
N LEU A 175 -2.34 16.06 11.60
CA LEU A 175 -3.19 17.24 11.71
C LEU A 175 -3.51 17.53 13.17
N PRO A 176 -3.33 18.77 13.65
CA PRO A 176 -3.83 19.20 14.96
C PRO A 176 -5.36 19.22 14.98
N GLU A 177 -5.95 19.20 16.18
CA GLU A 177 -7.40 19.23 16.39
C GLU A 177 -8.08 20.43 15.71
N GLU A 178 -7.42 21.59 15.71
CA GLU A 178 -7.90 22.78 14.99
C GLU A 178 -8.00 22.56 13.48
N GLY A 179 -7.03 21.85 12.88
CA GLY A 179 -7.09 21.49 11.46
C GLY A 179 -8.24 20.51 11.15
N ILE A 180 -8.56 19.61 12.09
CA ILE A 180 -9.72 18.72 11.98
C ILE A 180 -11.01 19.53 12.05
N ALA A 181 -11.12 20.50 12.96
CA ALA A 181 -12.28 21.38 13.09
C ALA A 181 -12.50 22.21 11.81
N LEU A 182 -11.45 22.80 11.23
CA LEU A 182 -11.53 23.52 9.95
C LEU A 182 -11.99 22.64 8.80
N ALA A 183 -11.62 21.36 8.80
CA ALA A 183 -12.12 20.42 7.79
C ALA A 183 -13.62 20.15 7.91
N PHE A 184 -14.14 20.01 9.14
CA PHE A 184 -15.58 19.91 9.38
C PHE A 184 -16.34 21.18 9.01
N GLU A 185 -15.78 22.35 9.30
CA GLU A 185 -16.32 23.64 8.87
C GLU A 185 -16.34 23.76 7.33
N ALA A 186 -15.26 23.38 6.66
CA ALA A 186 -15.26 23.30 5.20
C ALA A 186 -16.38 22.36 4.71
N ILE A 187 -16.57 21.20 5.32
CA ILE A 187 -17.67 20.30 4.96
C ILE A 187 -19.03 20.98 5.15
N SER A 188 -19.27 21.67 6.27
CA SER A 188 -20.56 22.32 6.57
C SER A 188 -20.94 23.39 5.53
N LEU A 189 -19.94 24.12 4.99
CA LEU A 189 -20.11 25.11 3.92
C LEU A 189 -20.42 24.51 2.53
N THR A 190 -20.46 23.18 2.39
CA THR A 190 -20.78 22.52 1.12
C THR A 190 -22.25 22.70 0.76
N LYS A 191 -22.56 23.36 -0.36
CA LYS A 191 -23.93 23.66 -0.79
C LYS A 191 -24.80 22.42 -1.01
N SER A 192 -24.29 21.42 -1.74
CA SER A 192 -25.05 20.19 -2.06
C SER A 192 -25.30 19.34 -0.80
N PRO A 193 -26.57 19.12 -0.38
CA PRO A 193 -26.86 18.33 0.82
C PRO A 193 -26.30 16.91 0.74
N ARG A 194 -26.43 16.27 -0.43
CA ARG A 194 -25.90 14.92 -0.68
C ARG A 194 -24.38 14.86 -0.58
N LYS A 195 -23.67 15.84 -1.15
CA LYS A 195 -22.21 15.91 -1.05
C LYS A 195 -21.79 16.18 0.40
N ARG A 196 -22.47 17.09 1.10
CA ARG A 196 -22.20 17.46 2.49
C ARG A 196 -22.35 16.28 3.43
N ALA A 197 -23.49 15.58 3.41
CA ALA A 197 -23.72 14.39 4.25
C ALA A 197 -22.70 13.28 3.94
N ARG A 198 -22.39 13.05 2.66
CA ARG A 198 -21.36 12.09 2.23
C ARG A 198 -19.98 12.46 2.76
N ASP A 199 -19.58 13.71 2.61
CA ASP A 199 -18.26 14.19 3.03
C ASP A 199 -18.12 14.17 4.55
N HIS A 200 -19.19 14.54 5.28
CA HIS A 200 -19.24 14.48 6.74
C HIS A 200 -19.03 13.05 7.24
N PHE A 201 -19.90 12.12 6.89
CA PHE A 201 -19.77 10.72 7.30
C PHE A 201 -18.43 10.10 6.86
N MET A 202 -17.99 10.36 5.62
CA MET A 202 -16.71 9.85 5.12
C MET A 202 -15.52 10.37 5.94
N PHE A 203 -15.51 11.66 6.26
CA PHE A 203 -14.43 12.29 7.02
C PHE A 203 -14.45 11.81 8.49
N SER A 204 -15.62 11.79 9.14
CA SER A 204 -15.84 11.22 10.47
C SER A 204 -15.36 9.78 10.53
N LEU A 205 -15.73 8.93 9.56
CA LEU A 205 -15.31 7.54 9.50
C LEU A 205 -13.78 7.43 9.47
N TYR A 206 -13.08 8.17 8.61
CA TYR A 206 -11.62 8.09 8.53
C TYR A 206 -10.92 8.60 9.79
N TYR A 207 -11.40 9.71 10.36
CA TYR A 207 -10.78 10.32 11.53
C TYR A 207 -11.06 9.57 12.83
N LEU A 208 -12.30 9.13 13.07
CA LEU A 208 -12.67 8.49 14.34
C LEU A 208 -12.22 7.02 14.41
N THR A 209 -12.09 6.35 13.28
CA THR A 209 -11.81 4.90 13.26
C THR A 209 -10.42 4.55 12.73
N GLY A 210 -9.76 5.49 12.06
CA GLY A 210 -8.47 5.28 11.42
C GLY A 210 -8.47 4.20 10.33
N VAL A 211 -9.62 3.77 9.80
CA VAL A 211 -9.69 2.75 8.74
C VAL A 211 -8.89 3.14 7.50
N ARG A 212 -8.29 2.15 6.81
CA ARG A 212 -7.58 2.43 5.56
C ARG A 212 -8.57 2.76 4.45
N THR A 213 -8.19 3.60 3.50
CA THR A 213 -9.05 3.97 2.35
C THR A 213 -9.60 2.75 1.62
N PHE A 214 -8.75 1.74 1.38
CA PHE A 214 -9.16 0.51 0.70
C PHE A 214 -10.14 -0.33 1.53
N GLU A 215 -9.95 -0.38 2.85
CA GLU A 215 -10.87 -1.09 3.77
C GLU A 215 -12.26 -0.47 3.69
N ALA A 216 -12.37 0.86 3.79
CA ALA A 216 -13.65 1.55 3.72
C ALA A 216 -14.29 1.48 2.31
N THR A 217 -13.52 1.69 1.24
CA THR A 217 -14.07 1.70 -0.13
C THR A 217 -14.48 0.33 -0.65
N THR A 218 -14.02 -0.76 -0.05
CA THR A 218 -14.43 -2.13 -0.41
C THR A 218 -15.52 -2.70 0.49
N SER A 219 -15.83 -2.05 1.61
CA SER A 219 -16.86 -2.49 2.55
C SER A 219 -18.29 -2.18 2.06
N ASN A 220 -19.25 -2.92 2.60
CA ASN A 220 -20.69 -2.71 2.40
C ASN A 220 -21.34 -2.31 3.72
N MET A 221 -22.59 -1.85 3.68
CA MET A 221 -23.38 -1.56 4.87
C MET A 221 -23.56 -2.82 5.74
N SER A 222 -23.65 -4.01 5.14
CA SER A 222 -23.65 -5.29 5.86
C SER A 222 -22.37 -5.61 6.63
N SER A 223 -21.29 -4.85 6.43
CA SER A 223 -20.06 -4.95 7.24
C SER A 223 -20.23 -4.29 8.62
N LEU A 224 -21.25 -3.45 8.82
CA LEU A 224 -21.61 -2.85 10.10
C LEU A 224 -22.61 -3.74 10.83
N LYS A 225 -22.30 -4.09 12.07
CA LYS A 225 -23.15 -4.93 12.90
C LYS A 225 -23.33 -4.30 14.28
N CYS A 226 -24.55 -4.38 14.79
CA CYS A 226 -24.85 -4.08 16.18
C CYS A 226 -24.73 -5.36 16.99
N SER A 227 -23.96 -5.32 18.07
CA SER A 227 -23.85 -6.41 19.04
C SER A 227 -25.09 -6.44 19.95
N ALA A 228 -25.30 -7.55 20.66
CA ALA A 228 -26.43 -7.72 21.58
C ALA A 228 -26.49 -6.66 22.69
N ASN A 229 -25.35 -6.05 23.03
CA ASN A 229 -25.24 -4.98 24.02
C ASN A 229 -25.44 -3.56 23.43
N GLY A 230 -25.89 -3.43 22.19
CA GLY A 230 -26.13 -2.14 21.54
C GLY A 230 -24.89 -1.45 20.96
N THR A 231 -23.71 -2.10 20.97
CA THR A 231 -22.48 -1.52 20.42
C THR A 231 -22.31 -1.80 18.93
N TRP A 232 -21.87 -0.80 18.17
CA TRP A 232 -21.66 -0.92 16.73
C TRP A 232 -20.22 -1.25 16.36
N TRP A 233 -20.06 -2.19 15.42
CA TRP A 233 -18.78 -2.69 14.95
C TRP A 233 -18.73 -2.74 13.42
N LEU A 234 -17.66 -2.21 12.84
CA LEU A 234 -17.35 -2.35 11.42
C LEU A 234 -16.32 -3.47 11.22
N THR A 235 -16.71 -4.51 10.50
CA THR A 235 -15.80 -5.58 10.08
C THR A 235 -15.07 -5.18 8.80
N VAL A 236 -13.74 -5.07 8.84
CA VAL A 236 -12.93 -4.73 7.66
C VAL A 236 -11.95 -5.84 7.29
N LEU A 237 -11.72 -6.01 5.98
CA LEU A 237 -10.73 -6.93 5.43
C LEU A 237 -9.40 -6.19 5.18
N GLY A 238 -8.44 -6.40 6.07
CA GLY A 238 -7.11 -5.80 6.00
C GLY A 238 -6.15 -6.51 5.03
N LYS A 239 -4.88 -6.06 5.04
CA LYS A 239 -3.80 -6.66 4.23
C LYS A 239 -3.65 -8.15 4.57
N ARG A 240 -3.49 -9.00 3.54
CA ARG A 240 -3.41 -10.48 3.63
C ARG A 240 -4.72 -11.15 4.07
N ASN A 241 -5.87 -10.58 3.72
CA ASN A 241 -7.20 -11.10 4.07
C ASN A 241 -7.43 -11.28 5.57
N LYS A 242 -6.73 -10.49 6.40
CA LYS A 242 -6.94 -10.51 7.85
C LYS A 242 -8.17 -9.68 8.19
N VAL A 243 -9.16 -10.32 8.81
CA VAL A 243 -10.35 -9.65 9.33
C VAL A 243 -10.00 -8.94 10.64
N ARG A 244 -10.50 -7.73 10.82
CA ARG A 244 -10.48 -7.02 12.10
C ARG A 244 -11.77 -6.26 12.31
N GLU A 245 -12.18 -6.13 13.56
CA GLU A 245 -13.33 -5.33 13.95
C GLU A 245 -12.88 -3.95 14.40
N VAL A 246 -13.69 -2.95 14.07
CA VAL A 246 -13.42 -1.55 14.35
C VAL A 246 -14.64 -0.97 15.07
N PRO A 247 -14.48 -0.45 16.30
CA PRO A 247 -15.60 0.11 17.04
C PRO A 247 -16.12 1.37 16.35
N ILE A 248 -17.44 1.55 16.39
CA ILE A 248 -18.16 2.69 15.84
C ILE A 248 -18.87 3.38 17.01
N SER A 249 -18.58 4.68 17.21
CA SER A 249 -19.25 5.47 18.23
C SER A 249 -20.69 5.77 17.83
N GLU A 250 -21.50 6.15 18.82
CA GLU A 250 -22.90 6.51 18.59
C GLU A 250 -23.00 7.72 17.66
N GLU A 251 -22.13 8.73 17.83
CA GLU A 251 -22.09 9.92 16.98
C GLU A 251 -21.78 9.56 15.52
N LEU A 252 -20.83 8.65 15.29
CA LEU A 252 -20.51 8.17 13.95
C LEU A 252 -21.66 7.35 13.34
N TYR A 253 -22.41 6.63 14.16
CA TYR A 253 -23.61 5.93 13.71
C TYR A 253 -24.73 6.91 13.34
N GLN A 254 -24.93 7.99 14.10
CA GLN A 254 -25.89 9.04 13.75
C GLN A 254 -25.50 9.76 12.44
N ASP A 255 -24.21 10.04 12.23
CA ASP A 255 -23.69 10.54 10.96
C ASP A 255 -24.03 9.61 9.79
N LEU A 256 -23.93 8.30 10.01
CA LEU A 256 -24.30 7.29 9.01
C LEU A 256 -25.80 7.31 8.71
N ARG A 257 -26.67 7.43 9.71
CA ARG A 257 -28.12 7.47 9.52
C ARG A 257 -28.53 8.66 8.66
N LEU A 258 -28.03 9.87 8.99
CA LEU A 258 -28.26 11.08 8.20
C LEU A 258 -27.72 10.95 6.77
N TYR A 259 -26.53 10.34 6.63
CA TYR A 259 -25.95 10.03 5.34
C TYR A 259 -26.85 9.11 4.50
N ARG A 260 -27.41 8.05 5.09
CA ARG A 260 -28.32 7.12 4.41
C ARG A 260 -29.62 7.79 3.98
N GLU A 261 -30.25 8.56 4.87
CA GLU A 261 -31.47 9.32 4.58
C GLU A 261 -31.27 10.27 3.38
N THR A 262 -30.14 10.97 3.34
CA THR A 262 -29.83 11.92 2.25
C THR A 262 -29.65 11.23 0.89
N PHE A 263 -29.33 9.93 0.89
CA PHE A 263 -29.27 9.09 -0.31
C PHE A 263 -30.58 8.34 -0.60
N GLY A 264 -31.64 8.59 0.19
CA GLY A 264 -32.96 7.96 0.03
C GLY A 264 -33.00 6.52 0.52
N LEU A 265 -32.10 6.15 1.45
CA LEU A 265 -32.06 4.84 2.09
C LEU A 265 -32.71 4.91 3.48
N PRO A 266 -33.22 3.79 4.02
CA PRO A 266 -33.66 3.73 5.42
C PRO A 266 -32.51 4.15 6.37
N PRO A 267 -32.79 4.92 7.43
CA PRO A 267 -31.77 5.42 8.35
C PRO A 267 -31.00 4.26 8.99
N ASP A 268 -31.73 3.25 9.46
CA ASP A 268 -31.15 2.05 10.06
C ASP A 268 -30.70 1.04 8.99
N ILE A 269 -29.72 0.21 9.34
CA ILE A 269 -29.08 -0.74 8.42
C ILE A 269 -29.87 -2.07 8.39
N PRO A 270 -30.41 -2.48 7.23
CA PRO A 270 -30.97 -3.82 7.07
C PRO A 270 -29.92 -4.92 7.26
N ALA A 271 -30.29 -6.07 7.83
CA ALA A 271 -29.37 -7.16 8.18
C ALA A 271 -28.48 -7.68 7.03
N LYS A 272 -28.90 -7.52 5.77
CA LYS A 272 -28.15 -7.95 4.57
C LYS A 272 -28.06 -6.83 3.53
N ASP A 273 -27.81 -5.60 3.95
CA ASP A 273 -27.70 -4.46 3.05
C ASP A 273 -26.44 -4.53 2.14
N PRO A 274 -26.58 -4.78 0.82
CA PRO A 274 -25.45 -4.89 -0.08
C PRO A 274 -24.89 -3.51 -0.51
N THR A 275 -25.52 -2.42 -0.07
CA THR A 275 -25.13 -1.06 -0.44
C THR A 275 -23.67 -0.80 -0.05
N PRO A 276 -22.85 -0.20 -0.93
CA PRO A 276 -21.49 0.17 -0.58
C PRO A 276 -21.45 1.12 0.62
N LEU A 277 -20.49 0.93 1.53
CA LEU A 277 -20.34 1.80 2.72
C LEU A 277 -20.12 3.27 2.34
N LEU A 278 -19.33 3.50 1.29
CA LEU A 278 -19.08 4.83 0.73
C LEU A 278 -19.63 4.93 -0.70
N LEU A 279 -20.58 5.85 -0.88
CA LEU A 279 -21.24 6.15 -2.16
C LEU A 279 -20.62 7.38 -2.83
N ALA A 280 -20.65 7.39 -4.16
CA ALA A 280 -20.26 8.54 -4.96
C ALA A 280 -21.32 9.65 -4.85
N ALA A 281 -20.90 10.88 -4.52
CA ALA A 281 -21.82 12.01 -4.32
C ALA A 281 -22.69 12.34 -5.56
N ASN A 282 -22.17 12.10 -6.76
CA ASN A 282 -22.80 12.48 -8.03
C ASN A 282 -23.51 11.31 -8.72
N SER A 283 -23.68 10.16 -8.06
CA SER A 283 -24.32 8.98 -8.67
C SER A 283 -25.30 8.33 -7.70
N LYS A 284 -26.43 7.85 -8.21
CA LYS A 284 -27.40 7.11 -7.40
C LYS A 284 -26.79 5.79 -6.94
N LEU A 285 -26.52 5.68 -5.63
CA LEU A 285 -26.10 4.48 -4.91
C LEU A 285 -24.90 3.70 -5.49
N LYS A 286 -24.03 4.37 -6.27
CA LYS A 286 -22.80 3.75 -6.79
C LYS A 286 -21.67 3.86 -5.78
N ARG A 287 -20.85 2.82 -5.69
CA ARG A 287 -19.63 2.79 -4.86
C ARG A 287 -18.68 3.94 -5.23
N ALA A 288 -18.17 4.64 -4.23
CA ALA A 288 -17.05 5.56 -4.41
C ALA A 288 -15.75 4.77 -4.58
N HIS A 289 -15.09 4.93 -5.74
CA HIS A 289 -13.76 4.37 -5.94
C HIS A 289 -12.73 5.08 -5.05
N THR A 290 -11.62 4.39 -4.76
CA THR A 290 -10.50 4.94 -3.97
C THR A 290 -10.00 6.27 -4.50
N SER A 291 -9.91 6.44 -5.83
CA SER A 291 -9.52 7.73 -6.43
C SER A 291 -10.52 8.84 -6.15
N THR A 292 -11.83 8.56 -6.17
CA THR A 292 -12.90 9.51 -5.85
C THR A 292 -12.83 9.97 -4.40
N VAL A 293 -12.62 9.03 -3.47
CA VAL A 293 -12.46 9.34 -2.05
C VAL A 293 -11.21 10.18 -1.81
N LEU A 294 -10.07 9.81 -2.40
CA LEU A 294 -8.83 10.58 -2.25
C LEU A 294 -8.99 12.01 -2.77
N LYS A 295 -9.61 12.19 -3.94
CA LYS A 295 -9.91 13.52 -4.49
C LYS A 295 -10.81 14.33 -3.58
N ALA A 296 -11.87 13.72 -3.04
CA ALA A 296 -12.80 14.40 -2.14
C ALA A 296 -12.13 14.84 -0.82
N ILE A 297 -11.25 14.02 -0.25
CA ILE A 297 -10.49 14.39 0.95
C ILE A 297 -9.52 15.53 0.63
N ILE A 298 -8.80 15.47 -0.49
CA ILE A 298 -7.92 16.58 -0.91
C ILE A 298 -8.76 17.87 -1.08
N GLU A 299 -9.92 17.81 -1.74
CA GLU A 299 -10.81 18.96 -1.90
C GLU A 299 -11.30 19.54 -0.56
N ILE A 300 -11.65 18.68 0.41
CA ILE A 300 -12.01 19.12 1.77
C ILE A 300 -10.84 19.84 2.43
N MET A 301 -9.65 19.25 2.37
CA MET A 301 -8.45 19.81 3.01
C MET A 301 -7.99 21.10 2.35
N THR A 302 -8.07 21.23 1.02
CA THR A 302 -7.79 22.48 0.31
C THR A 302 -8.74 23.59 0.73
N ARG A 303 -10.04 23.29 0.91
CA ARG A 303 -11.00 24.29 1.40
C ARG A 303 -10.75 24.65 2.86
N ALA A 304 -10.39 23.68 3.70
CA ALA A 304 -9.98 23.92 5.08
C ALA A 304 -8.72 24.80 5.16
N ALA A 305 -7.74 24.58 4.28
CA ALA A 305 -6.56 25.43 4.16
C ALA A 305 -6.94 26.87 3.77
N GLY A 306 -7.92 27.04 2.87
CA GLY A 306 -8.48 28.36 2.56
C GLY A 306 -9.08 29.07 3.77
N LEU A 307 -9.79 28.35 4.64
CA LEU A 307 -10.30 28.88 5.92
C LEU A 307 -9.17 29.23 6.89
N ALA A 308 -8.12 28.39 6.97
CA ALA A 308 -6.93 28.68 7.78
C ALA A 308 -6.23 29.97 7.32
N ILE A 309 -6.08 30.17 6.02
CA ILE A 309 -5.51 31.41 5.44
C ILE A 309 -6.36 32.63 5.83
N GLN A 310 -7.68 32.54 5.76
CA GLN A 310 -8.58 33.62 6.17
C GLN A 310 -8.46 33.97 7.66
N ARG A 311 -7.96 33.04 8.47
CA ARG A 311 -7.67 33.22 9.90
C ARG A 311 -6.21 33.51 10.20
N GLU A 312 -5.40 33.80 9.18
CA GLU A 312 -3.96 34.07 9.30
C GLU A 312 -3.13 32.89 9.87
N GLN A 313 -3.66 31.67 9.75
CA GLN A 313 -3.02 30.44 10.23
C GLN A 313 -2.21 29.77 9.11
N PHE A 314 -1.19 30.45 8.59
CA PHE A 314 -0.45 30.03 7.41
C PHE A 314 0.23 28.66 7.56
N GLU A 315 0.85 28.36 8.70
CA GLU A 315 1.47 27.05 8.93
C GLU A 315 0.45 25.90 8.94
N LEU A 316 -0.76 26.16 9.44
CA LEU A 316 -1.84 25.19 9.44
C LEU A 316 -2.38 25.00 8.02
N ALA A 317 -2.48 26.08 7.24
CA ALA A 317 -2.88 26.02 5.84
C ALA A 317 -1.93 25.15 5.01
N ASP A 318 -0.61 25.32 5.18
CA ASP A 318 0.40 24.51 4.51
C ASP A 318 0.24 23.03 4.86
N ARG A 319 0.12 22.70 6.15
CA ARG A 319 -0.13 21.31 6.61
C ARG A 319 -1.42 20.73 6.03
N LEU A 320 -2.50 21.49 6.01
CA LEU A 320 -3.78 21.06 5.44
C LEU A 320 -3.65 20.82 3.93
N SER A 321 -2.91 21.64 3.20
CA SER A 321 -2.73 21.49 1.75
C SER A 321 -2.08 20.16 1.32
N GLU A 322 -1.24 19.58 2.18
CA GLU A 322 -0.57 18.29 1.95
C GLU A 322 -1.38 17.08 2.47
N ALA A 323 -2.43 17.33 3.23
CA ALA A 323 -3.12 16.30 3.99
C ALA A 323 -3.91 15.34 3.09
N THR A 324 -3.83 14.06 3.42
CA THR A 324 -4.55 12.99 2.71
C THR A 324 -5.25 12.05 3.70
N THR A 325 -6.01 11.07 3.19
CA THR A 325 -6.63 10.03 4.04
C THR A 325 -5.65 9.35 5.01
N HIS A 326 -4.37 9.26 4.65
CA HIS A 326 -3.37 8.67 5.54
C HIS A 326 -3.03 9.57 6.73
N TRP A 327 -3.08 10.90 6.55
CA TRP A 327 -2.92 11.86 7.65
C TRP A 327 -4.06 11.73 8.67
N LEU A 328 -5.31 11.58 8.22
CA LEU A 328 -6.45 11.35 9.11
C LEU A 328 -6.26 10.12 10.00
N ARG A 329 -5.75 9.02 9.41
CA ARG A 329 -5.41 7.82 10.16
C ARG A 329 -4.28 8.05 11.16
N HIS A 330 -3.25 8.82 10.78
CA HIS A 330 -2.16 9.15 11.70
C HIS A 330 -2.64 10.04 12.84
N SER A 331 -3.47 11.05 12.55
CA SER A 331 -4.14 11.88 13.55
C SER A 331 -5.02 11.08 14.49
N CYS A 332 -5.86 10.19 13.98
CA CYS A 332 -6.67 9.28 14.79
C CYS A 332 -5.85 8.58 15.86
N PHE A 333 -4.81 7.84 15.46
CA PHE A 333 -4.02 7.05 16.40
C PHE A 333 -3.09 7.89 17.27
N SER A 334 -2.60 9.02 16.77
CA SER A 334 -1.80 9.95 17.58
C SER A 334 -2.64 10.63 18.66
N HIS A 335 -3.86 11.07 18.33
CA HIS A 335 -4.78 11.67 19.30
C HIS A 335 -5.27 10.62 20.30
N LEU A 336 -5.56 9.40 19.86
CA LEU A 336 -5.87 8.28 20.76
C LEU A 336 -4.69 7.92 21.66
N ALA A 337 -3.46 7.92 21.16
CA ALA A 337 -2.25 7.70 21.96
C ALA A 337 -2.10 8.76 23.03
N LYS A 338 -2.29 10.04 22.65
CA LYS A 338 -2.24 11.17 23.58
C LYS A 338 -3.32 11.07 24.66
N ALA A 339 -4.54 10.62 24.32
CA ALA A 339 -5.66 10.56 25.24
C ALA A 339 -5.63 9.33 26.17
N THR A 340 -5.17 8.17 25.67
CA THR A 340 -5.30 6.88 26.40
C THR A 340 -3.99 6.35 26.96
N GLY A 341 -2.84 6.67 26.34
CA GLY A 341 -1.55 6.05 26.66
C GLY A 341 -1.44 4.55 26.36
N ASP A 342 -2.48 3.89 25.83
CA ASP A 342 -2.51 2.44 25.62
C ASP A 342 -2.11 2.05 24.18
N LEU A 343 -0.82 1.73 24.00
CA LEU A 343 -0.30 1.27 22.70
C LEU A 343 -0.80 -0.10 22.27
N VAL A 344 -1.20 -0.95 23.22
CA VAL A 344 -1.68 -2.31 22.89
C VAL A 344 -3.05 -2.20 22.22
N MET A 345 -3.94 -1.39 22.81
CA MET A 345 -5.22 -1.02 22.22
C MET A 345 -5.01 -0.40 20.84
N ILE A 346 -4.12 0.58 20.71
CA ILE A 346 -3.90 1.29 19.44
C ILE A 346 -3.30 0.37 18.38
N LYS A 347 -2.39 -0.55 18.74
CA LYS A 347 -1.85 -1.55 17.81
C LYS A 347 -2.97 -2.46 17.27
N SER A 348 -3.87 -2.89 18.15
CA SER A 348 -5.04 -3.70 17.78
C SER A 348 -5.96 -2.92 16.83
N LEU A 349 -6.34 -1.69 17.19
CA LEU A 349 -7.17 -0.79 16.37
C LEU A 349 -6.50 -0.35 15.06
N ALA A 350 -5.18 -0.28 15.01
CA ALA A 350 -4.45 0.00 13.78
C ALA A 350 -4.30 -1.26 12.92
N GLY A 351 -4.44 -2.46 13.48
CA GLY A 351 -4.13 -3.71 12.79
C GLY A 351 -2.68 -3.75 12.33
N HIS A 352 -1.75 -3.27 13.17
CA HIS A 352 -0.32 -3.31 12.91
C HIS A 352 0.25 -4.66 13.34
N SER A 353 0.98 -5.34 12.44
CA SER A 353 1.63 -6.61 12.77
C SER A 353 2.81 -6.45 13.73
N LYS A 354 3.35 -5.24 13.83
CA LYS A 354 4.56 -4.88 14.57
C LYS A 354 4.24 -3.71 15.50
N ILE A 355 4.65 -3.81 16.77
CA ILE A 355 4.36 -2.78 17.77
C ILE A 355 5.17 -1.51 17.52
N GLU A 356 6.33 -1.64 16.87
CA GLU A 356 7.23 -0.57 16.47
C GLU A 356 6.55 0.43 15.52
N THR A 357 5.58 -0.03 14.73
CA THR A 357 4.78 0.86 13.87
C THR A 357 3.80 1.71 14.69
N THR A 358 3.41 1.24 15.87
CA THR A 358 2.52 1.92 16.82
C THR A 358 3.29 2.82 17.78
N SER A 359 4.53 2.45 18.17
CA SER A 359 5.41 3.30 18.99
C SER A 359 5.70 4.67 18.35
N ARG A 360 5.53 4.78 17.02
CA ARG A 360 5.59 6.07 16.30
C ARG A 360 4.49 7.04 16.71
N TYR A 361 3.38 6.60 17.28
CA TYR A 361 2.30 7.50 17.71
C TYR A 361 2.57 8.18 19.07
N LEU A 362 3.64 7.80 19.78
CA LEU A 362 4.01 8.36 21.09
C LEU A 362 4.87 9.63 21.03
N HIS A 363 5.10 10.22 19.86
CA HIS A 363 6.01 11.37 19.75
C HIS A 363 5.56 12.64 20.52
N THR A 364 4.37 12.64 21.14
CA THR A 364 3.97 13.62 22.15
C THR A 364 4.76 13.49 23.46
N GLU A 365 5.55 12.43 23.64
CA GLU A 365 6.51 12.33 24.73
C GLU A 365 7.61 13.39 24.62
N ASN A 366 7.92 13.99 23.47
CA ASN A 366 9.02 14.96 23.37
C ASN A 366 8.74 16.28 24.08
N ASP A 367 7.52 16.81 24.05
CA ASP A 367 7.19 18.08 24.75
C ASP A 367 7.10 17.87 26.26
N ASN A 368 6.51 16.74 26.68
CA ASN A 368 6.46 16.34 28.08
C ASN A 368 7.85 15.95 28.60
N LEU A 369 8.67 15.27 27.80
CA LEU A 369 10.07 14.96 28.10
C LEU A 369 10.86 16.25 28.19
N HIS A 370 10.71 17.18 27.24
CA HIS A 370 11.36 18.48 27.28
C HIS A 370 10.96 19.26 28.54
N ALA A 371 9.67 19.38 28.83
CA ALA A 371 9.18 20.04 30.03
C ALA A 371 9.74 19.37 31.30
N ARG A 372 9.70 18.03 31.39
CA ARG A 372 10.25 17.29 32.54
C ARG A 372 11.75 17.43 32.66
N VAL A 373 12.51 17.32 31.58
CA VAL A 373 13.98 17.44 31.57
C VAL A 373 14.40 18.85 31.95
N VAL A 374 13.77 19.88 31.35
CA VAL A 374 14.06 21.29 31.63
C VAL A 374 13.65 21.69 33.06
N GLN A 375 12.55 21.14 33.58
CA GLN A 375 12.15 21.39 34.98
C GLN A 375 13.01 20.62 36.00
N THR A 376 13.58 19.47 35.62
CA THR A 376 14.38 18.63 36.53
C THR A 376 15.85 19.06 36.57
N LEU A 377 16.39 19.53 35.44
CA LEU A 377 17.80 19.92 35.33
C LEU A 377 17.92 21.45 35.32
N SER A 378 18.34 22.04 36.44
CA SER A 378 18.66 23.46 36.52
C SER A 378 20.17 23.69 36.63
N THR A 379 20.72 24.52 35.75
CA THR A 379 22.11 25.01 35.90
C THR A 379 22.15 26.10 36.98
N PRO A 380 23.03 26.01 38.00
CA PRO A 380 23.22 27.10 38.95
C PRO A 380 23.64 28.36 38.20
N ARG A 381 22.88 29.44 38.33
CA ARG A 381 23.25 30.73 37.74
C ARG A 381 24.41 31.30 38.54
N LEU A 382 25.46 31.74 37.85
CA LEU A 382 26.57 32.47 38.47
C LEU A 382 26.03 33.80 39.01
N LYS A 383 26.39 34.13 40.26
CA LYS A 383 26.02 35.40 40.90
C LYS A 383 26.79 36.57 40.31
#